data_AF-A0A352VAE2-F1
#
_entry.id   AF-A0A352VAE2-F1
#
_cell.length_a   1.000
_cell.length_b   1.000
_cell.length_c   1.000
_cell.angle_alpha   90.00
_cell.angle_beta   90.00
_cell.angle_gamma   90.00
#
_symmetry.space_group_name_H-M   'P 1'
#
loop_
_entity.id
_entity.type
_entity.pdbx_description
1 polymer ?
#
loop_
_entity_poly.entity_id
_entity_poly.type
_entity_poly.pdbx_seq_one_letter_code
_entity_poly.pdbx_strand_id
1 'polypeptide(L)'
;MAYVNTFERLHGAEWMMKGEIKGEIKGEKKVLLRQLKIKFFLNEHDEDIVQNCNDTSKIEMASDMLILGKQKEEILEVLCV
;
A
#
# COMPACT_ATOMS: atom_id res chain seq x y z
N MET A 1 39.75 4.22 -19.77
CA MET A 1 39.18 3.79 -18.48
C MET A 1 38.28 4.92 -17.97
N ALA A 2 36.96 4.82 -18.15
CA ALA A 2 36.05 5.80 -17.58
C ALA A 2 35.96 5.53 -16.07
N TYR A 3 36.46 6.45 -15.25
CA TYR A 3 36.21 6.46 -13.82
C TYR A 3 34.73 6.77 -13.62
N VAL A 4 33.89 5.73 -13.66
CA VAL A 4 32.51 5.83 -13.19
C VAL A 4 32.57 6.22 -11.72
N ASN A 5 32.20 7.48 -11.45
CA ASN A 5 32.20 8.05 -10.13
C ASN A 5 31.33 7.17 -9.23
N THR A 6 31.90 6.65 -8.15
CA THR A 6 31.21 5.84 -7.14
C THR A 6 29.92 6.50 -6.64
N PHE A 7 29.82 7.82 -6.78
CA PHE A 7 28.64 8.64 -6.47
C PHE A 7 27.40 8.30 -7.31
N GLU A 8 27.55 8.01 -8.61
CA GLU A 8 26.41 7.68 -9.50
C GLU A 8 25.85 6.28 -9.22
N ARG A 9 26.69 5.35 -8.74
CA ARG A 9 26.27 4.00 -8.36
C ARG A 9 25.41 3.96 -7.09
N LEU A 10 25.63 4.88 -6.16
CA LEU A 10 24.88 4.94 -4.89
C LEU A 10 23.47 5.48 -5.11
N HIS A 11 23.33 6.58 -5.86
CA HIS A 11 22.02 7.17 -6.12
C HIS A 11 21.10 6.22 -6.92
N GLY A 12 21.62 5.51 -7.94
CA GLY A 12 20.81 4.60 -8.76
C GLY A 12 20.12 3.47 -7.97
N ALA A 13 20.77 2.96 -6.92
CA ALA A 13 20.22 1.91 -6.06
C ALA A 13 19.04 2.40 -5.21
N GLU A 14 19.11 3.63 -4.70
CA GLU A 14 18.03 4.23 -3.91
C GLU A 14 16.76 4.46 -4.75
N TRP A 15 16.91 4.88 -6.02
CA TRP A 15 15.78 5.05 -6.93
C TRP A 15 15.12 3.73 -7.31
N MET A 16 15.90 2.66 -7.50
CA MET A 16 15.35 1.32 -7.77
C MET A 16 14.58 0.77 -6.56
N MET A 17 15.17 0.83 -5.36
CA MET A 17 14.49 0.41 -4.13
C MET A 17 13.20 1.19 -3.90
N LYS A 18 13.22 2.51 -4.08
CA LYS A 18 12.03 3.36 -3.92
C LYS A 18 10.95 3.05 -4.97
N GLY A 19 11.35 2.63 -6.18
CA GLY A 19 10.44 2.18 -7.24
C GLY A 19 9.78 0.84 -6.93
N GLU A 20 10.55 -0.14 -6.43
CA GLU A 20 10.05 -1.46 -6.01
C GLU A 20 9.07 -1.33 -4.84
N ILE A 21 9.45 -0.61 -3.80
CA ILE A 21 8.60 -0.37 -2.62
C ILE A 21 7.28 0.30 -3.05
N LYS A 22 7.35 1.32 -3.91
CA LYS A 22 6.14 2.01 -4.41
C LYS A 22 5.27 1.11 -5.29
N GLY A 23 5.85 0.15 -6.00
CA GLY A 23 5.13 -0.85 -6.79
C GLY A 23 4.39 -1.86 -5.92
N GLU A 24 5.04 -2.37 -4.87
CA GLU A 24 4.49 -3.31 -3.90
C GLU A 24 3.30 -2.70 -3.15
N ILE A 25 3.47 -1.48 -2.61
CA ILE A 25 2.40 -0.72 -1.93
C ILE A 25 1.16 -0.56 -2.81
N LYS A 26 1.37 -0.22 -4.08
CA LYS A 26 0.27 -0.05 -5.04
C LYS A 26 -0.44 -1.37 -5.35
N GLY A 27 0.31 -2.48 -5.36
CA GLY A 27 -0.21 -3.83 -5.51
C GLY A 27 -1.07 -4.25 -4.31
N GLU A 28 -0.52 -4.13 -3.11
CA GLU A 28 -1.21 -4.48 -1.85
C GLU A 28 -2.50 -3.70 -1.68
N LYS A 29 -2.46 -2.37 -1.88
CA LYS A 29 -3.65 -1.53 -1.82
C LYS A 29 -4.75 -1.97 -2.77
N LYS A 30 -4.39 -2.36 -4.00
CA LYS A 30 -5.33 -2.86 -4.99
C LYS A 30 -5.92 -4.21 -4.58
N VAL A 31 -5.12 -5.07 -3.96
CA VAL A 31 -5.56 -6.35 -3.41
C VAL A 31 -6.51 -6.14 -2.24
N LEU A 32 -6.15 -5.27 -1.29
CA LEU A 32 -6.98 -4.90 -0.15
C LEU A 32 -8.34 -4.35 -0.59
N LEU A 33 -8.36 -3.40 -1.51
CA LEU A 33 -9.61 -2.81 -2.04
C LEU A 33 -10.50 -3.88 -2.68
N ARG A 34 -9.91 -4.78 -3.48
CA ARG A 34 -10.65 -5.90 -4.08
C ARG A 34 -11.20 -6.88 -3.03
N GLN A 35 -10.40 -7.22 -2.02
CA GLN A 35 -10.78 -8.09 -0.91
C GLN A 35 -11.95 -7.49 -0.11
N LEU A 36 -11.83 -6.21 0.25
CA LEU A 36 -12.88 -5.48 0.97
C LEU A 36 -14.17 -5.39 0.15
N LYS A 37 -14.07 -5.10 -1.16
CA LYS A 37 -15.23 -5.04 -2.06
C LYS A 37 -15.96 -6.37 -2.16
N ILE A 38 -15.22 -7.48 -2.22
CA ILE A 38 -15.81 -8.84 -2.29
C ILE A 38 -16.42 -9.25 -0.94
N LYS A 39 -15.74 -8.95 0.17
CA LYS A 39 -16.12 -9.44 1.50
C LYS A 39 -17.20 -8.58 2.17
N PHE A 40 -17.17 -7.27 1.97
CA PHE A 40 -18.05 -6.32 2.67
C PHE A 40 -18.95 -5.47 1.76
N PHE A 41 -18.83 -5.59 0.43
CA PHE A 41 -19.52 -4.71 -0.51
C PHE A 41 -19.28 -3.23 -0.18
N LEU A 42 -18.02 -2.81 -0.28
CA LEU A 42 -17.64 -1.41 -0.08
C LEU A 42 -18.45 -0.48 -1.00
N ASN A 43 -18.90 0.64 -0.43
CA ASN A 43 -19.46 1.72 -1.21
C ASN A 43 -18.35 2.57 -1.82
N GLU A 44 -18.71 3.39 -2.81
CA GLU A 44 -17.78 4.27 -3.52
C GLU A 44 -17.03 5.21 -2.57
N HIS A 45 -17.68 5.64 -1.48
CA HIS A 45 -17.06 6.44 -0.42
C HIS A 45 -15.96 5.68 0.35
N ASP A 46 -16.17 4.40 0.65
CA ASP A 46 -15.17 3.58 1.33
C ASP A 46 -14.01 3.22 0.40
N GLU A 47 -14.31 2.98 -0.88
CA GLU A 47 -13.29 2.82 -1.92
C GLU A 47 -12.40 4.06 -2.02
N ASP A 48 -12.98 5.26 -1.90
CA ASP A 48 -12.23 6.51 -1.91
C ASP A 48 -11.31 6.67 -0.69
N ILE A 49 -11.77 6.26 0.51
CA ILE A 49 -10.93 6.26 1.74
C ILE A 49 -9.71 5.36 1.54
N VAL A 50 -9.91 4.12 1.09
CA VAL A 50 -8.82 3.17 0.82
C VAL A 50 -7.91 3.72 -0.29
N GLN A 51 -8.49 4.33 -1.34
CA GLN A 51 -7.76 4.89 -2.47
C GLN A 51 -7.00 6.18 -2.12
N ASN A 52 -7.44 6.94 -1.12
CA ASN A 52 -6.74 8.13 -0.64
C ASN A 52 -5.66 7.78 0.40
N CYS A 53 -5.79 6.64 1.08
CA CYS A 53 -4.80 6.16 2.04
C CYS A 53 -3.50 5.74 1.32
N ASN A 54 -2.42 6.49 1.52
CA ASN A 54 -1.09 6.23 0.91
C ASN A 54 -0.06 5.72 1.92
N ASP A 55 -0.48 5.49 3.16
CA ASP A 55 0.35 4.95 4.23
C ASP A 55 0.45 3.43 4.09
N THR A 56 1.64 2.95 3.75
CA THR A 56 1.92 1.50 3.62
C THR A 56 1.57 0.74 4.88
N SER A 57 1.96 1.23 6.06
CA SER A 57 1.67 0.54 7.32
C SER A 57 0.18 0.42 7.62
N LYS A 58 -0.64 1.38 7.20
CA LYS A 58 -2.10 1.30 7.36
C LYS A 58 -2.70 0.27 6.40
N ILE A 59 -2.19 0.20 5.16
CA ILE A 59 -2.61 -0.78 4.16
C ILE A 59 -2.26 -2.21 4.60
N GLU A 60 -1.03 -2.43 5.08
CA GLU A 60 -0.60 -3.73 5.61
C GLU A 60 -1.45 -4.13 6.83
N MET A 61 -1.63 -3.22 7.79
CA MET A 61 -2.44 -3.49 8.98
C MET A 61 -3.91 -3.77 8.62
N ALA A 62 -4.48 -3.04 7.66
CA ALA A 62 -5.80 -3.31 7.13
C ALA A 62 -5.90 -4.70 6.45
N SER A 63 -4.86 -5.13 5.74
CA SER A 63 -4.76 -6.46 5.14
C SER A 63 -4.75 -7.55 6.21
N ASP A 64 -3.94 -7.38 7.25
CA ASP A 64 -3.89 -8.28 8.40
C ASP A 64 -5.25 -8.37 9.10
N MET A 65 -5.89 -7.24 9.38
CA MET A 65 -7.22 -7.21 9.98
C MET A 65 -8.27 -7.91 9.11
N LEU A 66 -8.18 -7.75 7.79
CA LEU A 66 -9.06 -8.44 6.86
C LEU A 66 -8.88 -9.97 6.90
N ILE A 67 -7.63 -10.45 7.02
CA ILE A 67 -7.29 -11.87 7.20
C ILE A 67 -7.77 -12.38 8.56
N LEU A 68 -7.59 -11.60 9.62
CA LEU A 68 -8.04 -11.89 10.98
C LEU A 68 -9.57 -11.93 11.11
N GLY A 69 -10.31 -11.55 10.06
CA GLY A 69 -11.77 -11.60 10.06
C GLY A 69 -12.44 -10.43 10.78
N LYS A 70 -11.72 -9.31 10.94
CA LYS A 70 -12.24 -8.07 11.52
C LYS A 70 -13.34 -7.46 10.67
N GLN A 71 -14.16 -6.61 11.28
CA GLN A 71 -15.27 -5.95 10.59
C GLN A 71 -14.77 -4.77 9.74
N LYS A 72 -15.56 -4.38 8.73
CA LYS A 72 -15.22 -3.26 7.83
C LYS A 72 -14.93 -1.96 8.59
N GLU A 73 -15.66 -1.68 9.67
CA GLU A 73 -15.52 -0.44 10.45
C GLU A 73 -14.15 -0.36 11.13
N GLU A 74 -13.66 -1.46 11.72
CA GLU A 74 -12.32 -1.51 12.31
C GLU A 74 -11.23 -1.32 11.24
N ILE A 75 -11.42 -1.93 10.05
CA ILE A 75 -10.45 -1.81 8.95
C ILE A 75 -10.41 -0.38 8.39
N LEU A 76 -11.57 0.24 8.22
CA LEU A 76 -11.69 1.62 7.73
C LEU A 76 -11.20 2.63 8.77
N GLU A 77 -11.38 2.36 10.06
CA GLU A 77 -10.85 3.18 11.14
C GLU A 77 -9.33 3.29 11.05
N VAL A 78 -8.64 2.17 10.83
CA VAL A 78 -7.17 2.15 10.63
C VAL A 78 -6.72 2.90 9.39
N LEU A 79 -7.53 2.95 8.34
CA LEU A 79 -7.20 3.64 7.10
C LEU A 79 -7.52 5.15 7.16
N CYS A 80 -8.45 5.55 8.03
CA CYS A 80 -8.93 6.93 8.17
C CYS A 80 -8.15 7.72 9.24
N VAL A 81 -7.83 7.08 10.37
CA VAL A 81 -6.91 7.59 11.42
C VAL A 81 -5.50 7.60 10.88
#